data_AF-A0A8H5I2V5-F1
#
_entry.id   AF-A0A8H5I2V5-F1
#
_cell.length_a   1.000
_cell.length_b   1.000
_cell.length_c   1.000
_cell.angle_alpha   90.00
_cell.angle_beta   90.00
_cell.angle_gamma   90.00
#
_symmetry.space_group_name_H-M   'P 1'
#
loop_
_entity.id
_entity.type
_entity.pdbx_description
1 polymer ?
#
loop_
_entity_poly.entity_id
_entity_poly.type
_entity_poly.pdbx_seq_one_letter_code
_entity_poly.pdbx_strand_id
1 'polypeptide(L)'
;MDRPASPRPIDIEIAEAHGESVSLDATRDKLEASKVPTEHSPEEVIVERTREIGRLRAEVAYLQDIRRLGEYLSDEVEYVIDRLQLAVIAFHK
;
A
#
# COMPACT_ATOMS: atom_id res chain seq x y z
N MET A 1 23.73 11.00 63.70
CA MET A 1 24.38 11.78 62.63
C MET A 1 24.48 10.86 61.42
N ASP A 2 23.51 10.96 60.52
CA ASP A 2 23.47 10.19 59.27
C ASP A 2 24.58 10.70 58.33
N ARG A 3 25.64 9.90 58.19
CA ARG A 3 26.67 10.16 57.19
C ARG A 3 26.20 9.53 55.88
N PRO A 4 26.21 10.27 54.75
CA PRO A 4 25.88 9.65 53.47
C PRO A 4 26.85 8.50 53.20
N ALA A 5 26.30 7.39 52.67
CA ALA A 5 27.08 6.22 52.32
C ALA A 5 28.16 6.59 51.30
N SER A 6 29.30 5.90 51.37
CA SER A 6 30.38 6.09 50.40
C SER A 6 29.88 5.82 48.98
N PRO A 7 30.26 6.65 47.99
CA PRO A 7 29.88 6.44 46.59
C PRO A 7 30.27 5.05 46.13
N ARG A 8 29.36 4.37 45.45
CA ARG A 8 29.66 3.10 44.78
C ARG A 8 30.45 3.40 43.50
N PRO A 9 31.17 2.42 42.93
CA PRO A 9 31.89 2.61 41.67
C PRO A 9 31.04 3.22 40.55
N ILE A 10 29.76 2.84 40.45
CA ILE A 10 28.84 3.41 39.46
C ILE A 10 28.50 4.89 39.71
N ASP A 11 28.49 5.32 40.97
CA ASP A 11 28.20 6.72 41.32
C ASP A 11 29.40 7.62 40.94
N ILE A 12 30.62 7.06 40.93
CA ILE A 12 31.84 7.72 40.44
C ILE A 12 31.82 7.80 38.91
N GLU A 13 31.50 6.70 38.24
CA GLU A 13 31.44 6.62 36.78
C GLU A 13 30.41 7.60 36.18
N ILE A 14 29.24 7.74 36.84
CA ILE A 14 28.21 8.74 36.47
C ILE A 14 28.70 10.18 36.68
N ALA A 15 29.43 10.43 37.77
CA ALA A 15 29.97 11.75 38.08
C ALA A 15 31.10 12.15 37.11
N GLU A 16 31.96 11.20 36.73
CA GLU A 16 33.04 11.37 35.74
C GLU A 16 32.48 11.60 34.33
N ALA A 17 31.36 10.95 34.00
CA ALA A 17 30.63 11.22 32.77
C ALA A 17 29.83 12.53 32.79
N HIS A 18 29.91 13.34 33.87
CA HIS A 18 29.13 14.57 34.04
C HIS A 18 27.60 14.41 33.82
N GLY A 19 27.08 13.19 34.00
CA GLY A 19 25.69 12.87 33.68
C GLY A 19 25.39 12.67 32.18
N GLU A 20 26.38 12.75 31.29
CA GLU A 20 26.22 12.41 29.87
C GLU A 20 26.26 10.89 29.67
N SER A 21 25.12 10.35 29.25
CA SER A 21 25.03 8.95 28.83
C SER A 21 25.49 8.83 27.38
N VAL A 22 26.77 8.49 27.17
CA VAL A 22 27.35 8.12 25.87
C VAL A 22 26.51 7.05 25.15
N SER A 23 25.80 6.22 25.93
CA SER A 23 24.92 5.19 25.37
C SER A 23 23.70 5.74 24.65
N LEU A 24 23.10 6.86 25.08
CA LEU A 24 21.90 7.41 24.43
C LEU A 24 22.26 8.15 23.13
N ASP A 25 23.34 8.92 23.14
CA ASP A 25 23.81 9.65 21.95
C ASP A 25 24.33 8.69 20.87
N ALA A 26 25.08 7.65 21.26
CA ALA A 26 25.49 6.60 20.35
C ALA A 26 24.30 5.79 19.79
N THR A 27 23.19 5.70 20.53
CA THR A 27 21.97 5.05 20.06
C THR A 27 21.23 5.95 19.08
N ARG A 28 21.18 7.26 19.32
CA ARG A 28 20.56 8.25 18.43
C ARG A 28 21.27 8.32 17.08
N ASP A 29 22.59 8.38 17.07
CA ASP A 29 23.37 8.43 15.84
C ASP A 29 23.23 7.14 15.02
N LYS A 30 23.19 5.98 15.70
CA LYS A 30 22.88 4.70 15.05
C LYS A 30 21.45 4.64 14.51
N LEU A 31 20.49 5.25 15.22
CA LEU A 31 19.09 5.31 14.77
C LEU A 31 18.95 6.19 13.53
N GLU A 32 19.57 7.36 13.52
CA GLU A 32 19.62 8.26 12.36
C GLU A 32 20.34 7.61 11.18
N ALA A 33 21.48 6.94 11.41
CA ALA A 33 22.21 6.22 10.36
C ALA A 33 21.44 5.00 9.81
N SER A 34 20.52 4.43 10.60
CA SER A 34 19.65 3.32 10.16
C SER A 34 18.46 3.77 9.31
N LYS A 35 18.17 5.07 9.27
CA LYS A 35 17.11 5.60 8.41
C LYS A 35 17.57 5.49 6.96
N VAL A 36 17.01 4.53 6.24
CA VAL A 36 17.19 4.43 4.80
C VAL A 36 16.58 5.70 4.18
N PRO A 37 17.37 6.54 3.47
CA PRO A 37 16.80 7.67 2.76
C PRO A 37 15.85 7.11 1.71
N THR A 38 14.57 7.38 1.89
CA THR A 38 13.55 7.00 0.92
C THR A 38 13.54 8.09 -0.15
N GLU A 39 13.63 7.73 -1.43
CA GLU A 39 13.67 8.70 -2.55
C GLU A 39 12.43 9.62 -2.58
N HIS A 40 11.34 9.17 -1.96
CA HIS A 40 10.08 9.90 -1.86
C HIS A 40 9.59 9.97 -0.43
N SER A 41 9.02 11.11 -0.07
CA SER A 41 8.34 11.24 1.21
C SER A 41 7.11 10.31 1.25
N PRO A 42 6.69 9.82 2.43
CA PRO A 42 5.47 9.04 2.55
C PRO A 42 4.24 9.74 1.94
N GLU A 43 4.19 11.07 2.02
CA GLU A 43 3.11 11.89 1.45
C GLU A 43 3.11 11.86 -0.08
N GLU A 44 4.28 11.95 -0.71
CA GLU A 44 4.44 11.83 -2.17
C GLU A 44 3.97 10.45 -2.66
N VAL A 45 4.35 9.39 -1.94
CA VAL A 45 3.93 8.02 -2.25
C VAL A 45 2.40 7.88 -2.13
N ILE A 46 1.79 8.46 -1.09
CA ILE A 46 0.33 8.42 -0.91
C ILE A 46 -0.39 9.13 -2.07
N VAL A 47 0.09 10.31 -2.48
CA VAL A 47 -0.50 11.07 -3.58
C VAL A 47 -0.40 10.30 -4.89
N GLU A 48 0.77 9.75 -5.20
CA GLU A 48 0.98 8.96 -6.42
C GLU A 48 0.08 7.73 -6.46
N ARG A 49 0.04 6.95 -5.37
CA ARG A 49 -0.81 5.76 -5.26
C ARG A 49 -2.29 6.09 -5.34
N THR A 50 -2.73 7.20 -4.75
CA THR A 50 -4.12 7.65 -4.84
C THR A 50 -4.50 7.97 -6.29
N ARG A 51 -3.61 8.64 -7.03
CA ARG A 51 -3.81 8.93 -8.46
C ARG A 51 -3.84 7.65 -9.30
N GLU A 52 -2.95 6.71 -9.01
CA GLU A 52 -2.90 5.41 -9.68
C GLU A 52 -4.17 4.61 -9.45
N ILE A 53 -4.64 4.51 -8.20
CA ILE A 53 -5.90 3.85 -7.85
C ILE A 53 -7.08 4.49 -8.60
N GLY A 54 -7.12 5.83 -8.68
CA GLY A 54 -8.15 6.53 -9.45
C GLY A 54 -8.17 6.13 -10.92
N ARG A 55 -6.99 6.08 -11.57
CA ARG A 55 -6.86 5.64 -12.97
C ARG A 55 -7.30 4.19 -13.15
N LEU A 56 -6.84 3.30 -12.27
CA LEU A 56 -7.18 1.87 -12.35
C LEU A 56 -8.68 1.63 -12.16
N ARG A 57 -9.34 2.36 -11.26
CA ARG A 57 -10.81 2.26 -11.09
C ARG A 57 -11.56 2.68 -12.35
N ALA A 58 -11.12 3.75 -13.01
CA ALA A 58 -11.73 4.20 -14.27
C ALA A 58 -11.55 3.14 -15.39
N GLU A 59 -10.36 2.56 -15.49
CA GLU A 59 -10.08 1.51 -16.47
C GLU A 59 -10.91 0.25 -16.22
N VAL A 60 -11.04 -0.19 -14.97
CA VAL A 60 -11.89 -1.33 -14.61
C VAL A 60 -13.34 -1.07 -14.98
N ALA A 61 -13.88 0.12 -14.71
CA ALA A 61 -15.25 0.47 -15.06
C ALA A 61 -15.46 0.41 -16.59
N TYR A 62 -14.54 0.98 -17.36
CA TYR A 62 -14.58 0.93 -18.82
C TYR A 62 -14.58 -0.50 -19.37
N LEU A 63 -13.68 -1.35 -18.87
CA LEU A 63 -13.61 -2.76 -19.29
C LEU A 63 -14.86 -3.55 -18.91
N GLN A 64 -15.44 -3.27 -17.74
CA GLN A 64 -16.71 -3.87 -17.33
C GLN A 64 -17.86 -3.48 -18.26
N ASP A 65 -17.92 -2.21 -18.70
CA ASP A 65 -18.93 -1.76 -19.66
C ASP A 65 -18.77 -2.42 -21.02
N ILE A 66 -17.54 -2.53 -21.54
CA ILE A 66 -17.27 -3.27 -22.78
C ILE A 66 -17.74 -4.72 -22.65
N ARG A 67 -17.38 -5.39 -21.55
CA ARG A 67 -17.75 -6.78 -21.32
C ARG A 67 -19.27 -6.94 -21.33
N ARG A 68 -20.00 -6.07 -20.62
CA ARG A 68 -21.46 -6.08 -20.57
C ARG A 68 -22.10 -5.91 -21.96
N LEU A 69 -21.56 -5.00 -22.77
CA LEU A 69 -22.01 -4.81 -24.15
C LEU A 69 -21.73 -6.04 -25.03
N GLY A 70 -20.58 -6.69 -24.85
CA GLY A 70 -20.24 -7.92 -25.55
C GLY A 70 -21.14 -9.10 -25.18
N GLU A 71 -21.48 -9.25 -23.90
CA GLU A 71 -22.45 -10.23 -23.42
C GLU A 71 -23.83 -9.99 -24.05
N TYR A 72 -24.33 -8.74 -24.00
CA TYR A 72 -25.60 -8.38 -24.63
C TYR A 72 -25.63 -8.67 -26.14
N LEU A 73 -24.56 -8.33 -26.86
CA LEU A 73 -24.47 -8.60 -28.30
C LEU A 73 -24.48 -10.12 -28.59
N SER A 74 -23.82 -10.90 -27.74
CA SER A 74 -23.77 -12.36 -27.90
C SER A 74 -25.16 -12.97 -27.75
N ASP A 75 -25.92 -12.54 -26.74
CA ASP A 75 -27.28 -12.98 -26.49
C ASP A 75 -28.22 -12.64 -27.67
N GLU A 76 -28.11 -11.43 -28.23
CA GLU A 76 -28.90 -11.03 -29.40
C GLU A 76 -28.55 -11.84 -30.66
N VAL A 77 -27.27 -12.12 -30.88
CA VAL A 77 -26.83 -12.95 -32.01
C VAL A 77 -27.38 -14.37 -31.87
N GLU A 78 -27.30 -14.95 -30.68
CA GLU A 78 -27.85 -16.28 -30.39
C GLU A 78 -29.36 -16.31 -30.65
N TYR A 79 -30.10 -15.32 -30.13
CA TYR A 79 -31.53 -15.19 -30.36
C TYR A 79 -31.88 -15.10 -31.86
N VAL A 80 -31.14 -14.31 -32.65
CA VAL A 80 -31.36 -14.20 -34.10
C VAL A 80 -31.07 -15.52 -34.81
N ILE A 81 -30.00 -16.23 -34.43
CA ILE A 81 -29.67 -17.53 -34.99
C ILE A 81 -30.81 -18.53 -34.74
N ASP A 82 -31.32 -18.61 -33.52
CA ASP A 82 -32.43 -19.50 -33.18
C ASP A 82 -33.69 -19.20 -34.00
N ARG A 83 -34.02 -17.91 -34.15
CA ARG A 83 -35.15 -17.46 -34.97
C ARG A 83 -34.99 -17.85 -36.44
N LEU A 84 -33.79 -17.72 -36.98
CA LEU A 84 -33.49 -18.10 -38.36
C LEU A 84 -33.57 -19.62 -38.56
N GLN A 85 -33.03 -20.41 -37.62
CA GLN A 85 -33.13 -21.86 -37.66
C GLN A 85 -34.59 -22.33 -37.69
N LEU A 86 -35.44 -21.75 -36.82
CA LEU A 86 -36.87 -22.05 -36.81
C LEU A 86 -37.55 -21.68 -38.14
N ALA A 87 -37.21 -20.52 -38.71
CA ALA A 87 -37.76 -20.09 -40.00
C ALA A 87 -37.35 -21.04 -41.14
N VAL A 88 -36.09 -21.50 -41.17
CA VAL A 88 -35.60 -22.47 -42.15
C VAL A 88 -36.32 -23.81 -42.01
N ILE A 89 -36.51 -24.29 -40.78
CA ILE A 89 -37.27 -25.54 -40.53
C ILE A 89 -38.72 -25.40 -41.02
N ALA A 90 -39.36 -24.26 -40.74
CA ALA A 90 -40.72 -24.00 -41.17
C ALA A 90 -40.84 -23.91 -42.71
N PHE A 91 -39.83 -23.36 -43.38
CA PHE A 91 -39.81 -23.25 -44.85
C PHE A 91 -39.65 -24.60 -45.57
N HIS A 92 -38.97 -25.58 -44.93
CA HIS A 92 -38.76 -26.92 -45.50
C HIS A 92 -39.89 -27.93 -45.17
N LYS A 93 -40.91 -27.51 -44.41
CA LYS A 93 -42.12 -28.31 -44.13
C LYS A 93 -43.25 -27.91 -45.06
#